data_AF-A0A851WU46-F1
#
_entry.id   AF-A0A851WU46-F1
#
_cell.length_a   1.000
_cell.length_b   1.000
_cell.length_c   1.000
_cell.angle_alpha   90.00
_cell.angle_beta   90.00
_cell.angle_gamma   90.00
#
_symmetry.space_group_name_H-M   'P 1'
#
loop_
_entity.id
_entity.type
_entity.pdbx_description
1 polymer ?
#
loop_
_entity_poly.entity_id
_entity_poly.type
_entity_poly.pdbx_seq_one_letter_code
_entity_poly.pdbx_strand_id
1 'polypeptide(L)'
;MLTLCWILTLFVSGVEVREINLPGCSHVEPQIWYRAINGEEFVLRCALPERDATSIYNNSLLNQHKVEWFWHQKDKETLKAVKESSNLAFQGDALWFKPIRDSASGVYICRMWGKIPCLEIVLDVQTKKAAKCSGYDTNMLYLLAGIGNSITCPGTKCYSHIKKPDVKWYKDGHQVKHRKSRPSLKLKQNEIYLNPTYDKDAGIYVCDYTLPDNATNWTVRTAVTVEVIAKNTIHPPNLLYPNGVVILEAELGKPLELECRVQFGFETVSPMRVTWKRSDEENINEKLNQETSVYPKGLKGSTLLHVATLKEVTEKDLRSNFTCFAENSVGNATAVIQLKRKQRVLFLYVLCSAISTLFAFVLCTAFIYQHWIEIVLMYRSYLVHNKNTEDGKEFDAFVSYAKINSSESDSALISEEKFALELLPDMLENKYGYKLCILERDILPGGAYTDEVVTAIKQSRRVIIVLSPAYVSGPSIFELQAAVNCALEDKRIKLVLIKFQDFQEPENLPPVVKKALRILPIVTWKSSISAAPHKKFWKYMHYHMPMKTTKRLGSFSLKSLSQRLFRLVY
;
A
#
# COMPACT_ATOMS: atom_id res chain seq x y z
N MET A 1 -35.70 64.62 -47.99
CA MET A 1 -37.17 64.58 -47.96
C MET A 1 -37.60 63.13 -48.03
N LEU A 2 -38.31 62.67 -46.98
CA LEU A 2 -39.05 61.41 -46.88
C LEU A 2 -38.26 60.10 -47.02
N THR A 3 -37.73 59.59 -45.91
CA THR A 3 -37.84 58.17 -45.45
C THR A 3 -36.90 57.93 -44.26
N LEU A 4 -37.29 58.39 -43.07
CA LEU A 4 -36.63 58.03 -41.80
C LEU A 4 -37.55 58.48 -40.65
N CYS A 5 -38.73 57.87 -40.51
CA CYS A 5 -39.60 58.15 -39.34
C CYS A 5 -40.66 57.07 -39.04
N TRP A 6 -40.39 55.78 -39.30
CA TRP A 6 -41.41 54.72 -39.13
C TRP A 6 -40.91 53.43 -38.45
N ILE A 7 -39.91 53.48 -37.56
CA ILE A 7 -39.52 52.28 -36.76
C ILE A 7 -39.19 52.63 -35.28
N LEU A 8 -39.74 53.71 -34.71
CA LEU A 8 -39.53 54.04 -33.28
C LEU A 8 -40.82 54.26 -32.48
N THR A 9 -41.96 53.74 -32.94
CA THR A 9 -43.26 53.87 -32.25
C THR A 9 -43.98 52.54 -32.03
N LEU A 10 -43.26 51.42 -31.85
CA LEU A 10 -43.87 50.11 -31.56
C LEU A 10 -43.22 49.29 -30.44
N PHE A 11 -42.55 49.93 -29.47
CA PHE A 11 -42.24 49.28 -28.18
C PHE A 11 -42.50 50.24 -27.00
N VAL A 12 -43.72 50.77 -26.93
CA VAL A 12 -44.35 51.08 -25.65
C VAL A 12 -45.32 49.96 -25.38
N SER A 13 -44.82 48.82 -24.90
CA SER A 13 -45.67 47.88 -24.18
C SER A 13 -46.05 48.56 -22.87
N GLY A 14 -47.13 49.33 -22.91
CA GLY A 14 -47.87 49.66 -21.71
C GLY A 14 -48.20 48.34 -21.01
N VAL A 15 -47.59 48.13 -19.85
CA VAL A 15 -48.03 47.08 -18.94
C VAL A 15 -49.39 47.54 -18.43
N GLU A 16 -50.43 47.12 -19.13
CA GLU A 16 -51.80 47.22 -18.70
C GLU A 16 -51.91 46.40 -17.42
N VAL A 17 -51.94 47.08 -16.26
CA VAL A 17 -52.21 46.47 -14.96
C VAL A 17 -53.66 46.03 -15.01
N ARG A 18 -53.93 44.78 -15.41
CA ARG A 18 -55.25 44.18 -15.26
C ARG A 18 -55.63 44.25 -13.77
N GLU A 19 -56.67 45.00 -13.46
CA GLU A 19 -57.30 44.93 -12.14
C GLU A 19 -57.74 43.50 -11.88
N ILE A 20 -57.19 42.90 -10.82
CA ILE A 20 -57.54 41.57 -10.37
C ILE A 20 -58.82 41.71 -9.56
N ASN A 21 -59.97 41.57 -10.20
CA ASN A 21 -61.25 41.45 -9.51
C ASN A 21 -61.40 40.02 -8.97
N LEU A 22 -61.47 39.85 -7.64
CA LEU A 22 -61.76 38.57 -6.98
C LEU A 22 -63.28 38.46 -6.68
N PRO A 23 -64.09 37.84 -7.55
CA PRO A 23 -65.52 37.68 -7.31
C PRO A 23 -65.77 36.81 -6.07
N GLY A 24 -66.41 37.38 -5.06
CA GLY A 24 -66.78 36.70 -3.80
C GLY A 24 -65.94 37.07 -2.57
N CYS A 25 -64.89 37.90 -2.71
CA CYS A 25 -64.08 38.39 -1.59
C CYS A 25 -64.41 39.83 -1.15
N SER A 26 -65.53 40.41 -1.60
CA SER A 26 -65.89 41.80 -1.30
C SER A 26 -66.68 41.92 0.00
N HIS A 27 -66.24 42.82 0.90
CA HIS A 27 -66.87 43.17 2.19
C HIS A 27 -66.87 42.10 3.30
N VAL A 28 -65.74 41.44 3.54
CA VAL A 28 -65.57 40.63 4.75
C VAL A 28 -64.80 41.45 5.78
N GLU A 29 -65.36 41.65 6.97
CA GLU A 29 -64.64 42.29 8.07
C GLU A 29 -63.33 41.51 8.33
N PRO A 30 -62.17 42.19 8.49
CA PRO A 30 -60.88 41.53 8.61
C PRO A 30 -60.89 40.52 9.75
N GLN A 31 -60.70 39.25 9.40
CA GLN A 31 -60.89 38.13 10.31
C GLN A 31 -59.69 37.92 11.23
N ILE A 32 -58.51 38.42 10.83
CA ILE A 32 -57.27 38.27 11.59
C ILE A 32 -56.45 39.56 11.50
N TRP A 33 -55.94 39.99 12.65
CA TRP A 33 -55.10 41.18 12.79
C TRP A 33 -53.74 40.77 13.34
N TYR A 34 -52.67 41.00 12.58
CA TYR A 34 -51.30 40.74 12.99
C TYR A 34 -50.49 42.02 13.13
N ARG A 35 -49.65 42.05 14.16
CA ARG A 35 -48.64 43.09 14.32
C ARG A 35 -47.25 42.45 14.31
N ALA A 36 -46.37 42.97 13.47
CA ALA A 36 -45.01 42.48 13.30
C ALA A 36 -43.99 43.58 13.64
N ILE A 37 -42.77 43.17 13.98
CA ILE A 37 -41.65 44.07 14.25
C ILE A 37 -40.71 44.06 13.04
N ASN A 38 -40.38 45.24 12.55
CA ASN A 38 -39.48 45.42 11.41
C ASN A 38 -38.10 44.80 11.71
N GLY A 39 -37.59 44.02 10.76
CA GLY A 39 -36.29 43.35 10.84
C GLY A 39 -36.33 41.93 11.40
N GLU A 40 -37.50 41.42 11.77
CA GLU A 40 -37.67 40.05 12.30
C GLU A 40 -38.12 39.04 11.23
N GLU A 41 -37.90 37.75 11.48
CA GLU A 41 -38.57 36.71 10.70
C GLU A 41 -40.06 36.66 11.06
N PHE A 42 -40.92 36.62 10.04
CA PHE A 42 -42.37 36.65 10.24
C PHE A 42 -43.08 35.65 9.33
N VAL A 43 -44.09 34.97 9.86
CA VAL A 43 -44.86 33.97 9.12
C VAL A 43 -46.33 34.34 9.13
N LEU A 44 -46.91 34.48 7.94
CA LEU A 44 -48.34 34.74 7.74
C LEU A 44 -49.03 33.48 7.23
N ARG A 45 -49.97 32.93 8.01
CA ARG A 45 -50.63 31.66 7.69
C ARG A 45 -52.00 31.89 7.05
N CYS A 46 -52.30 31.19 5.97
CA CYS A 46 -53.65 31.12 5.41
C CYS A 46 -54.47 30.03 6.11
N ALA A 47 -55.01 30.32 7.30
CA ALA A 47 -55.92 29.42 7.99
C ALA A 47 -56.88 30.20 8.89
N LEU A 48 -58.13 29.73 8.98
CA LEU A 48 -59.08 30.24 9.96
C LEU A 48 -58.58 29.91 11.37
N PRO A 49 -58.80 30.80 12.36
CA PRO A 49 -58.41 30.57 13.75
C PRO A 49 -59.30 29.48 14.37
N GLU A 50 -58.96 28.21 14.18
CA GLU A 50 -59.49 27.14 15.03
C GLU A 50 -58.93 27.29 16.45
N ARG A 51 -59.77 27.03 17.47
CA ARG A 51 -59.38 27.14 18.89
C ARG A 51 -58.17 26.28 19.26
N ASP A 52 -57.84 25.26 18.45
CA ASP A 52 -56.77 24.27 18.67
C ASP A 52 -55.81 24.11 17.47
N ALA A 53 -55.44 25.21 16.80
CA ALA A 53 -54.42 25.15 15.76
C ALA A 53 -53.07 24.66 16.33
N THR A 54 -52.72 23.39 16.07
CA THR A 54 -51.46 22.77 16.56
C THR A 54 -50.22 23.15 15.76
N SER A 55 -50.36 23.97 14.71
CA SER A 55 -49.28 24.35 13.79
C SER A 55 -49.40 25.81 13.31
N ILE A 56 -48.28 26.48 13.03
CA ILE A 56 -48.20 27.82 12.43
C ILE A 56 -48.24 27.76 10.89
N TYR A 57 -47.95 26.60 10.30
CA TYR A 57 -48.11 26.36 8.87
C TYR A 57 -48.25 24.86 8.61
N ASN A 58 -48.77 24.48 7.46
CA ASN A 58 -48.90 23.11 7.00
C ASN A 58 -48.00 22.90 5.79
N ASN A 59 -46.89 22.18 5.98
CA ASN A 59 -45.86 21.96 4.96
C ASN A 59 -46.22 20.85 3.93
N SER A 60 -47.49 20.47 3.81
CA SER A 60 -47.90 19.48 2.81
C SER A 60 -47.71 20.06 1.40
N LEU A 61 -46.84 19.42 0.60
CA LEU A 61 -46.56 19.75 -0.81
C LEU A 61 -47.84 19.83 -1.68
N LEU A 62 -48.91 19.13 -1.26
CA LEU A 62 -50.23 19.12 -1.88
C LEU A 62 -51.02 20.44 -1.71
N ASN A 63 -50.67 21.26 -0.71
CA ASN A 63 -51.30 22.54 -0.43
C ASN A 63 -50.57 23.72 -1.09
N GLN A 64 -49.28 23.58 -1.44
CA GLN A 64 -48.47 24.68 -1.98
C GLN A 64 -49.00 25.21 -3.33
N HIS A 65 -49.70 24.37 -4.10
CA HIS A 65 -50.33 24.74 -5.39
C HIS A 65 -51.82 25.08 -5.27
N LYS A 66 -52.37 25.15 -4.04
CA LYS A 66 -53.80 25.40 -3.80
C LYS A 66 -54.10 26.73 -3.11
N VAL A 67 -53.07 27.47 -2.69
CA VAL A 67 -53.21 28.75 -2.00
C VAL A 67 -52.81 29.90 -2.91
N GLU A 68 -53.75 30.80 -3.17
CA GLU A 68 -53.50 32.05 -3.89
C GLU A 68 -53.41 33.20 -2.88
N TRP A 69 -52.41 34.06 -3.04
CA TRP A 69 -52.17 35.22 -2.17
C TRP A 69 -52.25 36.52 -2.95
N PHE A 70 -53.01 37.46 -2.39
CA PHE A 70 -53.16 38.82 -2.90
C PHE A 70 -52.88 39.80 -1.78
N TRP A 71 -52.42 40.99 -2.14
CA TRP A 71 -52.21 42.05 -1.17
C TRP A 71 -52.55 43.41 -1.74
N HIS A 72 -52.94 44.32 -0.88
CA HIS A 72 -53.06 45.74 -1.18
C HIS A 72 -52.65 46.60 0.01
N GLN A 73 -52.32 47.85 -0.26
CA GLN A 73 -52.02 48.82 0.80
C GLN A 73 -53.34 49.29 1.42
N LYS A 74 -53.36 49.54 2.74
CA LYS A 74 -54.59 49.87 3.50
C LYS A 74 -55.42 51.01 2.89
N ASP A 75 -54.77 51.96 2.22
CA ASP A 75 -55.39 53.15 1.61
C ASP A 75 -55.51 53.08 0.07
N LYS A 76 -55.26 51.91 -0.54
CA LYS A 76 -55.34 51.69 -2.00
C LYS A 76 -56.14 50.43 -2.31
N GLU A 77 -57.09 50.54 -3.23
CA GLU A 77 -57.95 49.43 -3.66
C GLU A 77 -57.30 48.51 -4.72
N THR A 78 -56.12 48.87 -5.24
CA THR A 78 -55.45 48.07 -6.28
C THR A 78 -54.84 46.79 -5.72
N LEU A 79 -55.55 45.68 -5.90
CA LEU A 79 -55.10 44.33 -5.55
C LEU A 79 -53.94 43.87 -6.43
N LYS A 80 -52.90 43.33 -5.79
CA LYS A 80 -51.73 42.76 -6.45
C LYS A 80 -51.53 41.31 -6.02
N ALA A 81 -51.28 40.42 -6.97
CA ALA A 81 -50.82 39.08 -6.65
C ALA A 81 -49.47 39.14 -5.93
N VAL A 82 -49.34 38.41 -4.83
CA VAL A 82 -48.07 38.27 -4.12
C VAL A 82 -47.15 37.39 -4.97
N LYS A 83 -45.89 37.80 -5.13
CA LYS A 83 -44.87 37.06 -5.87
C LYS A 83 -43.70 36.78 -4.93
N GLU A 84 -42.96 35.69 -5.18
CA GLU A 84 -41.72 35.43 -4.44
C GLU A 84 -40.71 36.53 -4.70
N SER A 85 -39.98 36.88 -3.65
CA SER A 85 -38.87 37.82 -3.68
C SER A 85 -37.75 37.32 -2.78
N SER A 86 -36.60 38.00 -2.80
CA SER A 86 -35.44 37.63 -1.97
C SER A 86 -35.75 37.59 -0.47
N ASN A 87 -36.77 38.32 -0.02
CA ASN A 87 -37.19 38.43 1.38
C ASN A 87 -38.56 37.78 1.67
N LEU A 88 -39.23 37.18 0.67
CA LEU A 88 -40.56 36.59 0.77
C LEU A 88 -40.63 35.26 0.01
N ALA A 89 -40.91 34.17 0.73
CA ALA A 89 -41.03 32.83 0.16
C ALA A 89 -42.39 32.19 0.46
N PHE A 90 -42.92 31.39 -0.47
CA PHE A 90 -44.09 30.54 -0.21
C PHE A 90 -43.65 29.23 0.44
N GLN A 91 -44.19 28.89 1.61
CA GLN A 91 -43.91 27.62 2.29
C GLN A 91 -45.21 26.97 2.76
N GLY A 92 -45.69 25.98 2.00
CA GLY A 92 -46.95 25.30 2.28
C GLY A 92 -48.16 26.23 2.12
N ASP A 93 -48.90 26.45 3.19
CA ASP A 93 -50.06 27.36 3.29
C ASP A 93 -49.71 28.77 3.82
N ALA A 94 -48.42 29.11 3.92
CA ALA A 94 -47.95 30.33 4.58
C ALA A 94 -46.96 31.16 3.74
N LEU A 95 -46.97 32.47 3.99
CA LEU A 95 -45.94 33.41 3.52
C LEU A 95 -44.86 33.56 4.59
N TRP A 96 -43.60 33.40 4.19
CA TRP A 96 -42.43 33.56 5.06
C TRP A 96 -41.63 34.80 4.68
N PHE A 97 -41.51 35.73 5.62
CA PHE A 97 -40.71 36.94 5.49
C PHE A 97 -39.37 36.78 6.21
N LYS A 98 -38.26 36.98 5.50
CA LYS A 98 -36.89 36.81 6.01
C LYS A 98 -35.96 37.95 5.57
N PRO A 99 -35.89 39.10 6.28
CA PRO A 99 -36.80 39.57 7.34
C PRO A 99 -37.99 40.38 6.79
N ILE A 100 -39.00 40.62 7.65
CA ILE A 100 -40.13 41.52 7.34
C ILE A 100 -39.72 42.99 7.41
N ARG A 101 -40.25 43.81 6.49
CA ARG A 101 -40.01 45.25 6.41
C ARG A 101 -41.30 46.03 6.63
N ASP A 102 -41.16 47.27 7.06
CA ASP A 102 -42.27 48.24 7.19
C ASP A 102 -43.11 48.36 5.90
N SER A 103 -42.47 48.28 4.73
CA SER A 103 -43.12 48.27 3.42
C SER A 103 -44.08 47.10 3.17
N ALA A 104 -44.04 46.05 4.00
CA ALA A 104 -44.94 44.90 3.91
C ALA A 104 -46.30 45.15 4.63
N SER A 105 -46.48 46.30 5.26
CA SER A 105 -47.74 46.66 5.93
C SER A 105 -48.87 46.82 4.93
N GLY A 106 -50.01 46.20 5.20
CA GLY A 106 -51.14 46.17 4.28
C GLY A 106 -52.16 45.10 4.63
N VAL A 107 -53.08 44.88 3.70
CA VAL A 107 -54.12 43.85 3.80
C VAL A 107 -53.75 42.72 2.85
N TYR A 108 -53.67 41.51 3.39
CA TYR A 108 -53.37 40.29 2.67
C TYR A 108 -54.63 39.44 2.59
N ILE A 109 -54.94 38.98 1.40
CA ILE A 109 -56.09 38.13 1.13
C ILE A 109 -55.56 36.79 0.64
N CYS A 110 -55.96 35.71 1.29
CA CYS A 110 -55.59 34.37 0.87
C CYS A 110 -56.83 33.53 0.53
N ARG A 111 -56.67 32.68 -0.48
CA ARG A 111 -57.71 31.79 -0.98
C ARG A 111 -57.17 30.38 -1.07
N MET A 112 -57.87 29.41 -0.49
CA MET A 112 -57.53 27.99 -0.59
C MET A 112 -58.64 27.20 -1.28
N TRP A 113 -58.36 26.61 -2.44
CA TRP A 113 -59.37 25.85 -3.19
C TRP A 113 -60.03 24.75 -2.35
N GLY A 114 -61.36 24.81 -2.25
CA GLY A 114 -62.19 23.82 -1.55
C GLY A 114 -62.12 23.87 -0.01
N LYS A 115 -61.38 24.81 0.58
CA LYS A 115 -61.26 24.95 2.06
C LYS A 115 -61.56 26.34 2.58
N ILE A 116 -60.93 27.37 2.01
CA ILE A 116 -61.09 28.76 2.45
C ILE A 116 -61.47 29.61 1.24
N PRO A 117 -62.71 30.13 1.17
CA PRO A 117 -63.15 30.91 0.03
C PRO A 117 -62.36 32.22 -0.08
N CYS A 118 -62.28 33.01 1.00
CA CYS A 118 -61.44 34.19 1.13
C CYS A 118 -61.14 34.42 2.63
N LEU A 119 -59.89 34.66 2.99
CA LEU A 119 -59.49 35.06 4.34
C LEU A 119 -58.70 36.38 4.24
N GLU A 120 -59.22 37.41 4.88
CA GLU A 120 -58.59 38.73 4.93
C GLU A 120 -57.80 38.90 6.23
N ILE A 121 -56.54 39.32 6.07
CA ILE A 121 -55.56 39.44 7.15
C ILE A 121 -54.94 40.83 7.10
N VAL A 122 -55.10 41.60 8.16
CA VAL A 122 -54.46 42.92 8.28
C VAL A 122 -53.10 42.75 8.95
N LEU A 123 -52.05 43.22 8.29
CA LEU A 123 -50.68 43.17 8.78
C LEU A 123 -50.14 44.60 8.97
N ASP A 124 -49.81 44.94 10.22
CA ASP A 124 -49.16 46.19 10.60
C ASP A 124 -47.72 45.93 11.03
N VAL A 125 -46.74 46.48 10.30
CA VAL A 125 -45.32 46.27 10.59
C VAL A 125 -44.73 47.54 11.20
N GLN A 126 -44.40 47.46 12.49
CA GLN A 126 -43.90 48.60 13.26
C GLN A 126 -42.39 48.57 13.41
N THR A 127 -41.76 49.73 13.41
CA THR A 127 -40.34 49.84 13.80
C THR A 127 -40.18 49.58 15.29
N LYS A 128 -39.01 49.06 15.71
CA LYS A 128 -38.69 48.85 17.15
C LYS A 128 -38.90 50.10 18.01
N LYS A 129 -38.63 51.29 17.44
CA LYS A 129 -38.85 52.59 18.08
C LYS A 129 -40.34 52.87 18.28
N ALA A 130 -41.17 52.67 17.24
CA ALA A 130 -42.62 52.86 17.32
C ALA A 130 -43.27 51.89 18.33
N ALA A 131 -42.82 50.64 18.34
CA ALA A 131 -43.28 49.61 19.28
C ALA A 131 -42.71 49.76 20.71
N LYS A 132 -41.87 50.78 20.96
CA LYS A 132 -41.20 51.05 22.26
C LYS A 132 -40.47 49.82 22.83
N CYS A 133 -39.79 49.06 21.97
CA CYS A 133 -39.05 47.87 22.37
C CYS A 133 -37.80 48.23 23.19
N SER A 134 -37.55 47.52 24.29
CA SER A 134 -36.35 47.68 25.10
C SER A 134 -35.34 46.54 24.89
N GLY A 135 -34.10 46.89 24.50
CA GLY A 135 -32.91 46.05 24.72
C GLY A 135 -32.85 44.66 24.08
N TYR A 136 -33.26 44.49 22.81
CA TYR A 136 -32.82 43.34 22.02
C TYR A 136 -32.56 43.72 20.56
N ASP A 137 -31.27 43.75 20.21
CA ASP A 137 -30.82 44.13 18.87
C ASP A 137 -30.88 42.95 17.89
N THR A 138 -30.69 41.73 18.39
CA THR A 138 -30.66 40.50 17.60
C THR A 138 -31.70 39.49 18.09
N ASN A 139 -32.29 38.75 17.16
CA ASN A 139 -33.25 37.67 17.43
C ASN A 139 -32.54 36.33 17.68
N MET A 140 -31.27 36.36 18.07
CA MET A 140 -30.44 35.18 18.35
C MET A 140 -30.26 35.01 19.85
N LEU A 141 -30.59 33.83 20.37
CA LEU A 141 -30.46 33.47 21.77
C LEU A 141 -29.52 32.27 21.93
N TYR A 142 -28.42 32.47 22.65
CA TYR A 142 -27.48 31.40 22.97
C TYR A 142 -27.81 30.77 24.32
N LEU A 143 -28.06 29.46 24.34
CA LEU A 143 -28.35 28.69 25.55
C LEU A 143 -27.23 27.72 25.86
N LEU A 144 -26.89 27.56 27.15
CA LEU A 144 -25.85 26.61 27.57
C LEU A 144 -26.42 25.20 27.72
N ALA A 145 -25.81 24.23 27.04
CA ALA A 145 -26.17 22.82 27.15
C ALA A 145 -25.97 22.28 28.58
N GLY A 146 -26.85 21.37 29.01
CA GLY A 146 -26.73 20.63 30.27
C GLY A 146 -27.15 21.39 31.53
N ILE A 147 -27.50 22.69 31.43
CA ILE A 147 -28.01 23.49 32.55
C ILE A 147 -29.46 23.94 32.31
N GLY A 148 -30.06 24.53 33.33
CA GLY A 148 -31.38 25.16 33.24
C GLY A 148 -31.33 26.50 32.52
N ASN A 149 -32.08 26.65 31.44
CA ASN A 149 -32.24 27.93 30.73
C ASN A 149 -33.73 28.26 30.53
N SER A 150 -34.03 29.53 30.22
CA SER A 150 -35.36 29.95 29.78
C SER A 150 -35.32 30.69 28.44
N ILE A 151 -36.35 30.48 27.63
CA ILE A 151 -36.60 31.21 26.39
C ILE A 151 -37.74 32.18 26.65
N THR A 152 -37.45 33.47 26.48
CA THR A 152 -38.41 34.58 26.61
C THR A 152 -38.85 35.05 25.23
N CYS A 153 -40.11 35.47 25.12
CA CYS A 153 -40.64 35.96 23.85
C CYS A 153 -40.06 37.36 23.57
N PRO A 154 -39.35 37.59 22.45
CA PRO A 154 -38.74 38.89 22.18
C PRO A 154 -39.77 40.02 22.16
N GLY A 155 -40.94 39.75 21.57
CA GLY A 155 -42.04 40.70 21.47
C GLY A 155 -42.57 41.19 22.82
N THR A 156 -42.42 40.45 23.93
CA THR A 156 -42.91 40.92 25.25
C THR A 156 -42.06 42.05 25.84
N LYS A 157 -40.90 42.35 25.25
CA LYS A 157 -40.10 43.54 25.59
C LYS A 157 -40.56 44.80 24.86
N CYS A 158 -41.49 44.66 23.92
CA CYS A 158 -42.20 45.75 23.25
C CYS A 158 -43.54 45.99 23.96
N TYR A 159 -44.11 47.17 23.81
CA TYR A 159 -45.41 47.52 24.42
C TYR A 159 -45.42 47.40 25.96
N SER A 160 -44.57 48.20 26.63
CA SER A 160 -44.36 48.19 28.10
C SER A 160 -45.60 48.34 29.00
N HIS A 161 -46.75 48.72 28.44
CA HIS A 161 -48.00 48.88 29.16
C HIS A 161 -48.71 47.53 29.45
N ILE A 162 -48.34 46.44 28.77
CA ILE A 162 -48.93 45.12 29.01
C ILE A 162 -48.14 44.36 30.08
N LYS A 163 -48.83 44.01 31.16
CA LYS A 163 -48.28 43.15 32.21
C LYS A 163 -48.62 41.69 31.91
N LYS A 164 -47.59 40.90 31.54
CA LYS A 164 -47.61 39.43 31.40
C LYS A 164 -48.71 38.89 30.45
N PRO A 165 -48.60 39.10 29.13
CA PRO A 165 -49.57 38.55 28.17
C PRO A 165 -49.48 37.02 28.11
N ASP A 166 -50.59 36.32 27.91
CA ASP A 166 -50.58 34.86 27.68
C ASP A 166 -49.90 34.53 26.34
N VAL A 167 -48.76 33.84 26.40
CA VAL A 167 -47.91 33.58 25.22
C VAL A 167 -48.09 32.14 24.75
N LYS A 168 -48.44 31.99 23.46
CA LYS A 168 -48.45 30.70 22.76
C LYS A 168 -47.12 30.50 22.04
N TRP A 169 -46.43 29.42 22.38
CA TRP A 169 -45.13 29.06 21.80
C TRP A 169 -45.26 27.99 20.73
N TYR A 170 -44.40 28.08 19.73
CA TYR A 170 -44.28 27.12 18.66
C TYR A 170 -42.81 26.87 18.32
N LYS A 171 -42.46 25.63 18.00
CA LYS A 171 -41.12 25.23 17.56
C LYS A 171 -41.27 24.40 16.28
N ASP A 172 -40.48 24.73 15.25
CA ASP A 172 -40.49 24.03 13.96
C ASP A 172 -41.91 23.96 13.34
N GLY A 173 -42.68 25.03 13.55
CA GLY A 173 -44.08 25.13 13.11
C GLY A 173 -45.10 24.52 14.07
N HIS A 174 -44.74 23.69 15.05
CA HIS A 174 -45.71 23.02 15.93
C HIS A 174 -45.84 23.69 17.31
N GLN A 175 -47.06 23.72 17.85
CA GLN A 175 -47.30 24.30 19.17
C GLN A 175 -46.54 23.53 20.25
N VAL A 176 -45.76 24.25 21.06
CA VAL A 176 -45.08 23.72 22.22
C VAL A 176 -46.13 23.46 23.30
N LYS A 177 -46.33 22.20 23.63
CA LYS A 177 -47.20 21.76 24.74
C LYS A 177 -46.37 20.87 25.68
N HIS A 178 -46.79 20.81 26.93
CA HIS A 178 -46.20 19.86 27.88
C HIS A 178 -46.39 18.43 27.39
N ARG A 179 -45.29 17.68 27.23
CA ARG A 179 -45.31 16.27 26.81
C ARG A 179 -44.66 15.43 27.90
N LYS A 180 -45.32 14.34 28.31
CA LYS A 180 -44.75 13.38 29.29
C LYS A 180 -43.40 12.81 28.83
N SER A 181 -43.19 12.68 27.51
CA SER A 181 -41.95 12.24 26.90
C SER A 181 -40.79 13.26 26.98
N ARG A 182 -41.07 14.51 27.34
CA ARG A 182 -40.07 15.58 27.42
C ARG A 182 -40.20 16.37 28.75
N PRO A 183 -39.85 15.76 29.90
CA PRO A 183 -40.04 16.37 31.22
C PRO A 183 -39.13 17.58 31.49
N SER A 184 -38.03 17.72 30.75
CA SER A 184 -37.11 18.85 30.85
C SER A 184 -37.69 20.16 30.31
N LEU A 185 -38.71 20.10 29.44
CA LEU A 185 -39.40 21.26 28.89
C LEU A 185 -40.63 21.57 29.74
N LYS A 186 -40.68 22.76 30.32
CA LYS A 186 -41.81 23.26 31.12
C LYS A 186 -42.20 24.64 30.65
N LEU A 187 -43.49 24.85 30.40
CA LEU A 187 -44.05 26.17 30.17
C LEU A 187 -44.43 26.77 31.52
N LYS A 188 -43.81 27.88 31.89
CA LYS A 188 -44.17 28.63 33.12
C LYS A 188 -44.20 30.11 32.81
N GLN A 189 -45.24 30.81 33.26
CA GLN A 189 -45.33 32.27 33.23
C GLN A 189 -44.92 32.88 31.87
N ASN A 190 -45.37 32.27 30.77
CA ASN A 190 -45.15 32.74 29.38
C ASN A 190 -43.74 32.50 28.81
N GLU A 191 -42.89 31.76 29.52
CA GLU A 191 -41.55 31.35 29.07
C GLU A 191 -41.45 29.83 28.91
N ILE A 192 -40.53 29.41 28.04
CA ILE A 192 -40.13 28.00 27.93
C ILE A 192 -38.93 27.78 28.83
N TYR A 193 -39.09 26.97 29.88
CA TYR A 193 -38.00 26.51 30.72
C TYR A 193 -37.48 25.17 30.21
N LEU A 194 -36.17 25.08 30.01
CA LEU A 194 -35.45 23.88 29.59
C LEU A 194 -34.47 23.51 30.70
N ASN A 195 -34.72 22.41 31.42
CA ASN A 195 -33.82 21.92 32.46
C ASN A 195 -33.72 20.39 32.45
N PRO A 196 -32.61 19.80 31.96
CA PRO A 196 -31.49 20.47 31.28
C PRO A 196 -31.82 20.83 29.83
N THR A 197 -31.11 21.82 29.26
CA THR A 197 -31.13 22.11 27.81
C THR A 197 -30.27 21.12 27.02
N TYR A 198 -30.77 20.68 25.87
CA TYR A 198 -30.12 19.73 24.97
C TYR A 198 -29.83 20.37 23.62
N ASP A 199 -28.89 19.82 22.87
CA ASP A 199 -28.55 20.21 21.49
C ASP A 199 -29.78 20.28 20.56
N LYS A 200 -30.69 19.31 20.69
CA LYS A 200 -31.96 19.24 19.93
C LYS A 200 -32.95 20.37 20.23
N ASP A 201 -32.71 21.15 21.29
CA ASP A 201 -33.54 22.31 21.61
C ASP A 201 -33.17 23.52 20.73
N ALA A 202 -32.07 23.47 19.97
CA ALA A 202 -31.77 24.46 18.94
C ALA A 202 -32.88 24.52 17.86
N GLY A 203 -33.05 25.70 17.27
CA GLY A 203 -34.04 25.95 16.22
C GLY A 203 -34.77 27.28 16.38
N ILE A 204 -35.77 27.52 15.53
CA ILE A 204 -36.55 28.75 15.53
C ILE A 204 -37.79 28.55 16.40
N TYR A 205 -37.93 29.41 17.40
CA TYR A 205 -39.10 29.48 18.26
C TYR A 205 -39.92 30.71 17.90
N VAL A 206 -41.21 30.50 17.69
CA VAL A 206 -42.17 31.57 17.39
C VAL A 206 -43.11 31.71 18.58
N CYS A 207 -43.36 32.94 19.00
CA CYS A 207 -44.30 33.25 20.07
C CYS A 207 -45.38 34.21 19.60
N ASP A 208 -46.63 33.87 19.92
CA ASP A 208 -47.81 34.69 19.67
C ASP A 208 -48.41 35.15 20.99
N TYR A 209 -48.80 36.42 21.05
CA TYR A 209 -49.59 36.94 22.16
C TYR A 209 -50.56 38.03 21.69
N THR A 210 -51.62 38.25 22.46
CA THR A 210 -52.65 39.24 22.12
C THR A 210 -52.31 40.61 22.71
N LEU A 211 -52.31 41.63 21.85
CA LEU A 211 -52.15 43.05 22.18
C LEU A 211 -53.50 43.76 21.92
N PRO A 212 -54.26 44.10 22.97
CA PRO A 212 -55.43 44.95 22.81
C PRO A 212 -54.97 46.38 22.50
N ASP A 213 -55.40 46.92 21.37
CA ASP A 213 -55.12 48.30 20.96
C ASP A 213 -56.43 48.96 20.52
N ASN A 214 -56.92 49.91 21.32
CA ASN A 214 -58.26 50.49 21.23
C ASN A 214 -59.37 49.42 21.30
N ALA A 215 -60.01 49.11 20.17
CA ALA A 215 -61.10 48.13 20.03
C ALA A 215 -60.67 46.85 19.27
N THR A 216 -59.41 46.76 18.84
CA THR A 216 -58.91 45.65 18.03
C THR A 216 -57.93 44.81 18.83
N ASN A 217 -58.11 43.49 18.79
CA ASN A 217 -57.19 42.53 19.38
C ASN A 217 -56.15 42.11 18.33
N TRP A 218 -54.95 42.66 18.43
CA TRP A 218 -53.84 42.32 17.54
C TRP A 218 -53.13 41.07 18.03
N THR A 219 -52.81 40.15 17.12
CA THR A 219 -51.89 39.06 17.40
C THR A 219 -50.47 39.54 17.10
N VAL A 220 -49.66 39.74 18.13
CA VAL A 220 -48.25 40.04 17.97
C VAL A 220 -47.51 38.72 17.83
N ARG A 221 -46.79 38.56 16.72
CA ARG A 221 -45.97 37.38 16.44
C ARG A 221 -44.51 37.79 16.29
N THR A 222 -43.65 37.18 17.10
CA THR A 222 -42.19 37.40 17.05
C THR A 222 -41.47 36.07 17.05
N ALA A 223 -40.26 36.05 16.49
CA ALA A 223 -39.45 34.84 16.36
C ALA A 223 -38.07 35.03 17.00
N VAL A 224 -37.57 33.97 17.64
CA VAL A 224 -36.22 33.88 18.21
C VAL A 224 -35.52 32.62 17.72
N THR A 225 -34.34 32.79 17.17
CA THR A 225 -33.43 31.71 16.79
C THR A 225 -32.61 31.31 18.00
N VAL A 226 -32.75 30.06 18.44
CA VAL A 226 -32.04 29.52 19.59
C VAL A 226 -30.87 28.67 19.10
N GLU A 227 -29.67 29.02 19.53
CA GLU A 227 -28.47 28.20 19.38
C GLU A 227 -28.06 27.63 20.73
N VAL A 228 -27.79 26.32 20.75
CA VAL A 228 -27.33 25.64 21.96
C VAL A 228 -25.82 25.50 21.88
N ILE A 229 -25.13 26.13 22.83
CA ILE A 229 -23.68 26.18 22.92
C ILE A 229 -23.19 25.43 24.16
N ALA A 230 -21.93 24.98 24.15
CA ALA A 230 -21.32 24.43 25.34
C ALA A 230 -20.66 25.55 26.16
N LYS A 231 -20.33 25.26 27.42
CA LYS A 231 -19.45 26.15 28.18
C LYS A 231 -18.08 26.21 27.50
N ASN A 232 -17.48 27.39 27.50
CA ASN A 232 -16.12 27.55 27.00
C ASN A 232 -15.15 26.63 27.78
N THR A 233 -14.19 26.08 27.06
CA THR A 233 -13.14 25.25 27.64
C THR A 233 -12.34 26.02 28.69
N ILE A 234 -11.97 25.32 29.77
CA ILE A 234 -11.02 25.81 30.77
C ILE A 234 -9.63 25.17 30.60
N HIS A 235 -9.45 24.37 29.54
CA HIS A 235 -8.22 23.66 29.26
C HIS A 235 -7.54 24.22 28.00
N PRO A 236 -6.18 24.26 27.99
CA PRO A 236 -5.41 24.57 26.79
C PRO A 236 -5.61 23.48 25.72
N PRO A 237 -5.13 23.69 24.48
CA PRO A 237 -5.24 22.71 23.41
C PRO A 237 -4.53 21.40 23.78
N ASN A 238 -5.13 20.27 23.43
CA ASN A 238 -4.54 18.96 23.69
C ASN A 238 -3.90 18.40 22.42
N LEU A 239 -2.58 18.19 22.43
CA LEU A 239 -1.84 17.61 21.32
C LEU A 239 -1.96 16.09 21.34
N LEU A 240 -2.72 15.53 20.39
CA LEU A 240 -2.88 14.09 20.23
C LEU A 240 -1.67 13.47 19.54
N TYR A 241 -1.11 14.18 18.57
CA TYR A 241 0.12 13.81 17.88
C TYR A 241 0.75 15.07 17.24
N PRO A 242 2.07 15.26 17.30
CA PRO A 242 3.01 14.55 18.15
C PRO A 242 2.75 14.87 19.64
N ASN A 243 3.11 13.97 20.55
CA ASN A 243 3.01 14.21 21.99
C ASN A 243 4.42 14.38 22.56
N GLY A 244 4.78 15.59 22.99
CA GLY A 244 6.15 15.90 23.42
C GLY A 244 7.13 15.91 22.25
N VAL A 245 8.19 15.10 22.34
CA VAL A 245 9.23 14.98 21.30
C VAL A 245 9.12 13.61 20.62
N VAL A 246 8.88 13.61 19.31
CA VAL A 246 8.77 12.40 18.49
C VAL A 246 9.90 12.36 17.47
N ILE A 247 10.54 11.21 17.31
CA ILE A 247 11.57 10.98 16.30
C ILE A 247 10.95 10.25 15.12
N LEU A 248 11.05 10.83 13.92
CA LEU A 248 10.52 10.28 12.67
C LEU A 248 11.67 9.90 11.75
N GLU A 249 11.63 8.70 11.19
CA GLU A 249 12.65 8.26 10.22
C GLU A 249 12.36 8.83 8.82
N ALA A 250 13.36 9.47 8.22
CA ALA A 250 13.25 10.13 6.93
C ALA A 250 14.35 9.69 5.95
N GLU A 251 14.00 9.61 4.67
CA GLU A 251 14.93 9.38 3.56
C GLU A 251 15.28 10.70 2.88
N LEU A 252 16.58 10.96 2.67
CA LEU A 252 17.04 12.15 1.96
C LEU A 252 16.50 12.19 0.52
N GLY A 253 16.11 13.37 0.06
CA GLY A 253 15.61 13.64 -1.29
C GLY A 253 14.18 13.16 -1.56
N LYS A 254 13.47 12.61 -0.57
CA LYS A 254 12.05 12.24 -0.71
C LYS A 254 11.13 13.28 -0.06
N PRO A 255 9.88 13.44 -0.54
CA PRO A 255 8.89 14.25 0.15
C PRO A 255 8.49 13.59 1.48
N LEU A 256 8.15 14.42 2.46
CA LEU A 256 7.72 13.98 3.79
C LEU A 256 6.63 14.90 4.34
N GLU A 257 5.57 14.30 4.87
CA GLU A 257 4.48 15.03 5.51
C GLU A 257 4.58 14.93 7.04
N LEU A 258 4.46 16.08 7.70
CA LEU A 258 4.50 16.23 9.14
C LEU A 258 3.09 16.49 9.64
N GLU A 259 2.47 15.47 10.24
CA GLU A 259 1.13 15.58 10.82
C GLU A 259 1.14 16.19 12.22
N CYS A 260 0.25 17.15 12.48
CA CYS A 260 -0.08 17.60 13.82
C CYS A 260 -1.59 17.50 14.07
N ARG A 261 -1.98 16.64 15.00
CA ARG A 261 -3.36 16.42 15.43
C ARG A 261 -3.57 17.09 16.78
N VAL A 262 -4.44 18.09 16.79
CA VAL A 262 -4.74 18.90 17.98
C VAL A 262 -6.23 18.82 18.28
N GLN A 263 -6.57 18.63 19.55
CA GLN A 263 -7.94 18.72 20.03
C GLN A 263 -8.15 20.03 20.78
N PHE A 264 -9.16 20.78 20.36
CA PHE A 264 -9.61 21.99 21.02
C PHE A 264 -10.96 21.76 21.69
N GLY A 265 -11.11 22.26 22.92
CA GLY A 265 -12.42 22.34 23.56
C GLY A 265 -13.32 23.36 22.87
N PHE A 266 -14.60 23.38 23.25
CA PHE A 266 -15.55 24.34 22.68
C PHE A 266 -15.22 25.77 23.11
N GLU A 267 -15.28 26.70 22.17
CA GLU A 267 -15.03 28.12 22.41
C GLU A 267 -15.80 28.98 21.41
N THR A 268 -16.40 30.09 21.88
CA THR A 268 -17.29 30.94 21.09
C THR A 268 -16.61 32.09 20.34
N VAL A 269 -15.49 32.62 20.82
CA VAL A 269 -14.95 33.92 20.34
C VAL A 269 -13.48 33.87 19.91
N SER A 270 -12.67 32.90 20.34
CA SER A 270 -11.24 32.86 20.01
C SER A 270 -10.93 31.93 18.82
N PRO A 271 -10.11 32.36 17.85
CA PRO A 271 -9.68 31.49 16.77
C PRO A 271 -8.69 30.44 17.28
N MET A 272 -9.06 29.16 17.11
CA MET A 272 -8.15 28.03 17.29
C MET A 272 -6.97 28.19 16.32
N ARG A 273 -5.75 28.36 16.84
CA ARG A 273 -4.56 28.57 16.02
C ARG A 273 -3.64 27.37 16.12
N VAL A 274 -3.25 26.82 14.97
CA VAL A 274 -2.21 25.79 14.87
C VAL A 274 -1.20 26.25 13.84
N THR A 275 0.08 26.21 14.19
CA THR A 275 1.17 26.66 13.32
C THR A 275 2.35 25.69 13.38
N TRP A 276 2.91 25.40 12.21
CA TRP A 276 4.20 24.73 12.11
C TRP A 276 5.33 25.76 12.11
N LYS A 277 6.35 25.52 12.93
CA LYS A 277 7.58 26.30 13.00
C LYS A 277 8.75 25.38 12.76
N ARG A 278 9.63 25.73 11.83
CA ARG A 278 10.94 25.11 11.68
C ARG A 278 11.97 25.96 12.39
N SER A 279 12.78 25.34 13.24
CA SER A 279 13.89 26.00 13.94
C SER A 279 15.17 25.22 13.67
N ASP A 280 16.19 25.94 13.18
CA ASP A 280 17.57 25.46 13.03
C ASP A 280 18.55 26.46 13.69
N GLU A 281 19.85 26.20 13.64
CA GLU A 281 20.87 27.05 14.27
C GLU A 281 20.98 28.46 13.66
N GLU A 282 20.52 28.66 12.42
CA GLU A 282 20.66 29.91 11.65
C GLU A 282 19.33 30.66 11.44
N ASN A 283 18.19 29.96 11.45
CA ASN A 283 16.87 30.49 11.15
C ASN A 283 15.82 29.99 12.15
N ILE A 284 15.13 30.94 12.77
CA ILE A 284 14.14 30.69 13.81
C ILE A 284 12.76 31.03 13.25
N ASN A 285 11.91 30.02 13.10
CA ASN A 285 10.49 30.12 12.70
C ASN A 285 10.23 30.29 11.19
N GLU A 286 10.91 29.52 10.35
CA GLU A 286 10.52 29.41 8.94
C GLU A 286 9.11 28.79 8.84
N LYS A 287 8.23 29.44 8.05
CA LYS A 287 6.84 29.03 7.87
C LYS A 287 6.73 28.06 6.68
N LEU A 288 6.31 26.83 6.97
CA LEU A 288 6.15 25.77 5.96
C LEU A 288 4.84 25.92 5.17
N ASN A 289 4.75 25.28 4.00
CA ASN A 289 3.47 25.08 3.32
C ASN A 289 2.59 24.16 4.17
N GLN A 290 1.35 24.58 4.41
CA GLN A 290 0.49 24.02 5.45
C GLN A 290 -0.93 23.83 4.93
N GLU A 291 -1.50 22.67 5.22
CA GLU A 291 -2.90 22.35 4.99
C GLU A 291 -3.60 22.03 6.32
N THR A 292 -4.76 22.64 6.54
CA THR A 292 -5.54 22.46 7.77
C THR A 292 -6.88 21.82 7.45
N SER A 293 -7.13 20.68 8.07
CA SER A 293 -8.45 20.02 8.07
C SER A 293 -9.10 20.17 9.45
N VAL A 294 -10.33 20.66 9.48
CA VAL A 294 -11.09 20.88 10.73
C VAL A 294 -12.24 19.87 10.84
N TYR A 295 -12.26 19.11 11.92
CA TYR A 295 -13.30 18.14 12.23
C TYR A 295 -14.13 18.61 13.44
N PRO A 296 -15.30 19.24 13.21
CA PRO A 296 -16.15 19.73 14.29
C PRO A 296 -16.80 18.55 15.04
N LYS A 297 -16.82 18.62 16.37
CA LYS A 297 -17.48 17.64 17.25
C LYS A 297 -18.65 18.26 18.03
N GLY A 298 -19.24 19.32 17.47
CA GLY A 298 -20.35 20.07 18.06
C GLY A 298 -19.98 20.64 19.43
N LEU A 299 -20.78 20.34 20.46
CA LEU A 299 -20.61 20.80 21.83
C LEU A 299 -19.31 20.33 22.51
N LYS A 300 -18.60 19.36 21.93
CA LYS A 300 -17.31 18.86 22.47
C LYS A 300 -16.09 19.63 21.96
N GLY A 301 -16.29 20.64 21.10
CA GLY A 301 -15.22 21.38 20.44
C GLY A 301 -14.86 20.79 19.08
N SER A 302 -13.58 20.85 18.71
CA SER A 302 -13.10 20.46 17.37
C SER A 302 -11.78 19.71 17.44
N THR A 303 -11.52 18.87 16.44
CA THR A 303 -10.20 18.26 16.24
C THR A 303 -9.62 18.78 14.93
N LEU A 304 -8.41 19.32 14.97
CA LEU A 304 -7.71 19.87 13.83
C LEU A 304 -6.58 18.93 13.43
N LEU A 305 -6.47 18.63 12.14
CA LEU A 305 -5.32 17.97 11.53
C LEU A 305 -4.59 19.01 10.68
N HIS A 306 -3.39 19.37 11.12
CA HIS A 306 -2.56 20.38 10.49
C HIS A 306 -1.30 19.74 9.94
N VAL A 307 -1.20 19.67 8.61
CA VAL A 307 -0.12 18.95 7.92
C VAL A 307 0.84 19.95 7.29
N ALA A 308 2.14 19.78 7.52
CA ALA A 308 3.19 20.50 6.81
C ALA A 308 3.93 19.55 5.87
N THR A 309 4.11 19.97 4.61
CA THR A 309 4.75 19.13 3.59
C THR A 309 6.14 19.64 3.27
N LEU A 310 7.13 18.76 3.41
CA LEU A 310 8.48 18.94 2.90
C LEU A 310 8.54 18.36 1.48
N LYS A 311 8.91 19.17 0.49
CA LYS A 311 9.04 18.71 -0.91
C LYS A 311 10.15 17.68 -1.06
N GLU A 312 11.28 17.92 -0.41
CA GLU A 312 12.44 17.04 -0.37
C GLU A 312 13.11 17.18 0.99
N VAL A 313 13.42 16.05 1.64
CA VAL A 313 14.17 16.06 2.91
C VAL A 313 15.65 16.29 2.63
N THR A 314 16.19 17.35 3.20
CA THR A 314 17.59 17.79 3.10
C THR A 314 18.38 17.47 4.36
N GLU A 315 19.72 17.58 4.30
CA GLU A 315 20.58 17.41 5.48
C GLU A 315 20.30 18.47 6.56
N LYS A 316 19.85 19.67 6.13
CA LYS A 316 19.42 20.74 7.03
C LYS A 316 18.18 20.33 7.82
N ASP A 317 17.23 19.64 7.19
CA ASP A 317 16.00 19.16 7.84
C ASP A 317 16.29 18.14 8.95
N LEU A 318 17.31 17.29 8.78
CA LEU A 318 17.75 16.32 9.81
C LEU A 318 18.32 16.98 11.07
N ARG A 319 18.82 18.21 10.97
CA ARG A 319 19.34 19.00 12.10
C ARG A 319 18.33 20.01 12.63
N SER A 320 17.19 20.15 11.98
CA SER A 320 16.13 21.10 12.34
C SER A 320 15.13 20.45 13.30
N ASN A 321 14.56 21.26 14.19
CA ASN A 321 13.42 20.88 15.01
C ASN A 321 12.13 21.41 14.37
N PHE A 322 11.17 20.51 14.12
CA PHE A 322 9.85 20.88 13.60
C PHE A 322 8.87 20.97 14.76
N THR A 323 8.45 22.18 15.11
CA THR A 323 7.56 22.42 16.24
C THR A 323 6.14 22.68 15.75
N CYS A 324 5.19 21.86 16.19
CA CYS A 324 3.77 22.18 16.10
C CYS A 324 3.37 22.99 17.34
N PHE A 325 2.92 24.22 17.11
CA PHE A 325 2.43 25.13 18.14
C PHE A 325 0.93 25.33 17.99
N ALA A 326 0.18 25.01 19.04
CA ALA A 326 -1.26 25.19 19.12
C ALA A 326 -1.63 26.17 20.23
N GLU A 327 -2.63 27.03 20.00
CA GLU A 327 -3.04 28.09 20.92
C GLU A 327 -4.56 28.30 20.91
N ASN A 328 -5.13 28.45 22.10
CA ASN A 328 -6.50 28.91 22.34
C ASN A 328 -6.50 30.08 23.35
N SER A 329 -7.66 30.56 23.78
CA SER A 329 -7.71 31.66 24.77
C SER A 329 -7.19 31.30 26.16
N VAL A 330 -7.16 30.01 26.50
CA VAL A 330 -6.74 29.52 27.82
C VAL A 330 -5.21 29.39 27.89
N GLY A 331 -4.57 28.95 26.81
CA GLY A 331 -3.14 28.75 26.76
C GLY A 331 -2.65 28.13 25.46
N ASN A 332 -1.43 27.59 25.51
CA ASN A 332 -0.77 27.00 24.37
C ASN A 332 -0.28 25.58 24.67
N ALA A 333 0.01 24.85 23.59
CA ALA A 333 0.61 23.53 23.64
C ALA A 333 1.62 23.39 22.50
N THR A 334 2.75 22.76 22.79
CA THR A 334 3.84 22.54 21.83
C THR A 334 4.25 21.07 21.78
N ALA A 335 4.53 20.61 20.57
CA ALA A 335 5.18 19.32 20.36
C ALA A 335 6.19 19.42 19.21
N VAL A 336 7.21 18.59 19.27
CA VAL A 336 8.37 18.66 18.38
C VAL A 336 8.56 17.34 17.66
N ILE A 337 8.80 17.40 16.36
CA ILE A 337 9.26 16.27 15.53
C ILE A 337 10.73 16.50 15.19
N GLN A 338 11.54 15.48 15.44
CA GLN A 338 12.94 15.40 15.02
C GLN A 338 13.09 14.34 13.94
N LEU A 339 13.83 14.65 12.89
CA LEU A 339 14.04 13.70 11.81
C LEU A 339 15.33 12.91 12.04
N LYS A 340 15.25 11.59 11.90
CA LYS A 340 16.41 10.69 11.93
C LYS A 340 16.61 10.07 10.56
N ARG A 341 17.87 9.99 10.11
CA ARG A 341 18.19 9.33 8.84
C ARG A 341 17.79 7.85 8.90
N LYS A 342 16.93 7.42 7.97
CA LYS A 342 16.58 6.01 7.79
C LYS A 342 17.78 5.23 7.27
N GLN A 343 18.30 4.30 8.08
CA GLN A 343 19.39 3.41 7.65
C GLN A 343 18.84 2.37 6.68
N ARG A 344 19.31 2.40 5.43
CA ARG A 344 19.02 1.31 4.48
C ARG A 344 19.80 0.07 4.91
N VAL A 345 19.11 -1.05 5.08
CA VAL A 345 19.64 -2.42 5.26
C VAL A 345 20.49 -2.92 4.07
N LEU A 346 20.86 -2.04 3.15
CA LEU A 346 21.72 -2.31 1.99
C LEU A 346 23.07 -2.89 2.43
N PHE A 347 23.61 -2.44 3.56
CA PHE A 347 24.86 -2.98 4.10
C PHE A 347 24.74 -4.47 4.47
N LEU A 348 23.60 -4.86 5.05
CA LEU A 348 23.33 -6.24 5.45
C LEU A 348 23.12 -7.12 4.22
N TYR A 349 22.45 -6.61 3.19
CA TYR A 349 22.28 -7.29 1.90
C TYR A 349 23.62 -7.48 1.17
N VAL A 350 24.46 -6.44 1.12
CA VAL A 350 25.80 -6.50 0.51
C VAL A 350 26.68 -7.50 1.24
N LEU A 351 26.69 -7.49 2.58
CA LEU A 351 27.46 -8.44 3.38
C LEU A 351 27.02 -9.89 3.15
N CYS A 352 25.71 -10.17 3.18
CA CYS A 352 25.17 -11.49 2.88
C CYS A 352 25.52 -11.95 1.45
N SER A 353 25.45 -11.05 0.47
CA SER A 353 25.81 -11.37 -0.91
C SER A 353 27.28 -11.76 -1.07
N ALA A 354 28.19 -11.05 -0.38
CA ALA A 354 29.62 -11.32 -0.42
C ALA A 354 29.99 -12.65 0.26
N ILE A 355 29.34 -12.99 1.37
CA ILE A 355 29.55 -14.28 2.05
C ILE A 355 29.06 -15.43 1.17
N SER A 356 27.88 -15.26 0.54
CA SER A 356 27.32 -16.29 -0.33
C SER A 356 28.18 -16.55 -1.57
N THR A 357 28.78 -15.52 -2.18
CA THR A 357 29.66 -15.69 -3.34
C THR A 357 30.98 -16.36 -2.95
N LEU A 358 31.56 -15.99 -1.81
CA LEU A 358 32.77 -16.64 -1.30
C LEU A 358 32.52 -18.13 -1.02
N PHE A 359 31.40 -18.47 -0.37
CA PHE A 359 31.05 -19.86 -0.08
C PHE A 359 30.86 -20.68 -1.36
N ALA A 360 30.15 -20.14 -2.36
CA ALA A 360 29.99 -20.79 -3.65
C ALA A 360 31.34 -21.03 -4.36
N PHE A 361 32.27 -20.07 -4.27
CA PHE A 361 33.61 -20.22 -4.85
C PHE A 361 34.41 -21.35 -4.19
N VAL A 362 34.35 -21.46 -2.85
CA VAL A 362 35.01 -22.55 -2.11
C VAL A 362 34.42 -23.91 -2.47
N LEU A 363 33.09 -24.02 -2.58
CA LEU A 363 32.45 -25.27 -3.01
C LEU A 363 32.83 -25.66 -4.45
N CYS A 364 32.82 -24.70 -5.38
CA CYS A 364 33.21 -24.94 -6.76
C CYS A 364 34.67 -25.41 -6.87
N THR A 365 35.58 -24.76 -6.17
CA THR A 365 37.00 -25.15 -6.17
C THR A 365 37.19 -26.54 -5.56
N ALA A 366 36.59 -26.83 -4.41
CA ALA A 366 36.64 -28.16 -3.79
C ALA A 366 36.09 -29.26 -4.73
N PHE A 367 34.98 -28.99 -5.41
CA PHE A 367 34.39 -29.91 -6.39
C PHE A 367 35.34 -30.19 -7.56
N ILE A 368 35.96 -29.16 -8.11
CA ILE A 368 36.96 -29.29 -9.20
C ILE A 368 38.15 -30.13 -8.72
N TYR A 369 38.69 -29.86 -7.53
CA TYR A 369 39.82 -30.61 -6.98
C TYR A 369 39.49 -32.08 -6.76
N GLN A 370 38.30 -32.39 -6.24
CA GLN A 370 37.90 -33.78 -5.97
C GLN A 370 37.66 -34.60 -7.25
N HIS A 371 37.17 -33.95 -8.31
CA HIS A 371 36.75 -34.62 -9.55
C HIS A 371 37.60 -34.28 -10.78
N TRP A 372 38.81 -33.73 -10.59
CA TRP A 372 39.64 -33.23 -11.70
C TRP A 372 39.93 -34.29 -12.78
N ILE A 373 40.16 -35.55 -12.41
CA ILE A 373 40.39 -36.65 -13.38
C ILE A 373 39.14 -36.89 -14.23
N GLU A 374 37.95 -36.88 -13.63
CA GLU A 374 36.68 -37.08 -14.33
C GLU A 374 36.36 -35.89 -15.24
N ILE A 375 36.61 -34.67 -14.79
CA ILE A 375 36.45 -33.43 -15.58
C ILE A 375 37.41 -33.44 -16.78
N VAL A 376 38.68 -33.79 -16.57
CA VAL A 376 39.69 -33.86 -17.65
C VAL A 376 39.32 -34.94 -18.66
N LEU A 377 38.85 -36.11 -18.21
CA LEU A 377 38.37 -37.18 -19.09
C LEU A 377 37.14 -36.74 -19.89
N MET A 378 36.19 -36.04 -19.27
CA MET A 378 34.99 -35.53 -19.94
C MET A 378 35.34 -34.46 -20.99
N TYR A 379 36.20 -33.51 -20.64
CA TYR A 379 36.70 -32.48 -21.57
C TYR A 379 37.43 -33.10 -22.77
N ARG A 380 38.29 -34.09 -22.51
CA ARG A 380 38.99 -34.87 -23.54
C ARG A 380 38.04 -35.63 -24.46
N SER A 381 36.98 -36.24 -23.90
CA SER A 381 35.96 -36.94 -24.70
C SER A 381 35.18 -36.00 -25.62
N TYR A 382 34.87 -34.79 -25.15
CA TYR A 382 34.17 -33.77 -25.94
C TYR A 382 35.03 -33.26 -27.12
N LEU A 383 36.32 -32.97 -26.88
CA LEU A 383 37.25 -32.51 -27.91
C LEU A 383 37.50 -33.55 -29.01
N VAL A 384 37.55 -34.83 -28.65
CA VAL A 384 37.81 -35.92 -29.60
C VAL A 384 36.55 -36.34 -30.37
N HIS A 385 35.35 -36.14 -29.84
CA HIS A 385 34.12 -36.32 -30.62
C HIS A 385 34.11 -35.45 -31.90
N ASN A 386 34.83 -34.32 -31.88
CA ASN A 386 35.00 -33.45 -33.04
C ASN A 386 36.12 -33.89 -34.01
N LYS A 387 36.90 -34.92 -33.69
CA LYS A 387 38.01 -35.44 -34.49
C LYS A 387 37.81 -36.93 -34.75
N ASN A 388 37.17 -37.28 -35.87
CA ASN A 388 37.01 -38.66 -36.31
C ASN A 388 38.39 -39.32 -36.51
N THR A 389 38.77 -40.24 -35.63
CA THR A 389 40.01 -41.02 -35.73
C THR A 389 39.76 -42.38 -36.36
N GLU A 390 39.95 -42.48 -37.68
CA GLU A 390 40.42 -43.71 -38.32
C GLU A 390 41.96 -43.66 -38.29
N ASP A 391 42.58 -44.27 -37.29
CA ASP A 391 44.03 -44.27 -37.11
C ASP A 391 44.72 -45.58 -37.55
N GLY A 392 43.96 -46.52 -38.12
CA GLY A 392 44.47 -47.79 -38.68
C GLY A 392 45.00 -48.79 -37.65
N LYS A 393 44.86 -48.53 -36.34
CA LYS A 393 45.30 -49.41 -35.26
C LYS A 393 44.14 -50.33 -34.83
N GLU A 394 44.40 -51.63 -34.72
CA GLU A 394 43.39 -52.61 -34.37
C GLU A 394 43.15 -52.72 -32.86
N PHE A 395 44.20 -52.54 -32.06
CA PHE A 395 44.16 -52.75 -30.62
C PHE A 395 44.35 -51.45 -29.84
N ASP A 396 43.68 -51.33 -28.70
CA ASP A 396 43.85 -50.18 -27.80
C ASP A 396 45.13 -50.32 -26.97
N ALA A 397 45.44 -51.53 -26.52
CA ALA A 397 46.68 -51.80 -25.81
C ALA A 397 47.20 -53.22 -26.03
N PHE A 398 48.50 -53.36 -26.24
CA PHE A 398 49.23 -54.63 -26.13
C PHE A 398 49.62 -54.87 -24.68
N VAL A 399 49.47 -56.08 -24.15
CA VAL A 399 49.82 -56.43 -22.76
C VAL A 399 50.97 -57.43 -22.75
N SER A 400 52.03 -57.11 -22.01
CA SER A 400 53.21 -57.95 -21.82
C SER A 400 53.43 -58.22 -20.32
N TYR A 401 53.63 -59.48 -19.96
CA TYR A 401 53.81 -59.95 -18.57
C TYR A 401 54.80 -61.12 -18.51
N ALA A 402 55.29 -61.45 -17.30
CA ALA A 402 56.26 -62.53 -17.15
C ALA A 402 55.56 -63.89 -17.12
N LYS A 403 56.00 -64.82 -17.96
CA LYS A 403 55.57 -66.20 -17.89
C LYS A 403 56.37 -66.95 -16.82
N ILE A 404 55.71 -67.36 -15.75
CA ILE A 404 56.32 -68.21 -14.72
C ILE A 404 55.98 -69.66 -15.08
N ASN A 405 56.98 -70.44 -15.47
CA ASN A 405 56.82 -71.88 -15.62
C ASN A 405 56.56 -72.48 -14.24
N SER A 406 55.43 -73.16 -14.09
CA SER A 406 54.86 -73.61 -12.82
C SER A 406 55.80 -74.48 -11.98
N SER A 407 56.26 -73.97 -10.83
CA SER A 407 56.29 -74.68 -9.54
C SER A 407 56.90 -73.78 -8.46
N GLU A 408 56.07 -73.12 -7.64
CA GLU A 408 56.21 -73.10 -6.18
C GLU A 408 55.16 -72.20 -5.50
N SER A 409 54.37 -72.87 -4.66
CA SER A 409 53.75 -72.44 -3.39
C SER A 409 52.87 -71.19 -3.29
N ASP A 410 51.62 -71.43 -2.88
CA ASP A 410 51.02 -70.91 -1.66
C ASP A 410 51.42 -69.49 -1.21
N SER A 411 50.74 -68.49 -1.73
CA SER A 411 50.43 -67.28 -0.95
C SER A 411 49.12 -66.66 -1.41
N ALA A 412 48.38 -66.04 -0.49
CA ALA A 412 47.05 -65.44 -0.71
C ALA A 412 47.06 -64.17 -1.60
N LEU A 413 48.05 -64.04 -2.49
CA LEU A 413 48.26 -62.92 -3.39
C LEU A 413 47.89 -63.33 -4.82
N ILE A 414 47.29 -62.40 -5.57
CA ILE A 414 46.96 -62.61 -6.98
C ILE A 414 48.28 -62.85 -7.74
N SER A 415 48.41 -63.96 -8.47
CA SER A 415 49.58 -64.23 -9.32
C SER A 415 49.66 -63.21 -10.47
N GLU A 416 50.86 -62.93 -10.97
CA GLU A 416 51.07 -61.98 -12.08
C GLU A 416 50.27 -62.38 -13.32
N GLU A 417 50.25 -63.67 -13.63
CA GLU A 417 49.47 -64.25 -14.73
C GLU A 417 47.95 -64.02 -14.54
N LYS A 418 47.42 -64.28 -13.33
CA LYS A 418 46.01 -64.02 -13.03
C LYS A 418 45.66 -62.53 -13.10
N PHE A 419 46.59 -61.66 -12.70
CA PHE A 419 46.43 -60.22 -12.83
C PHE A 419 46.36 -59.77 -14.30
N ALA A 420 47.24 -60.29 -15.15
CA ALA A 420 47.32 -59.93 -16.57
C ALA A 420 46.19 -60.53 -17.42
N LEU A 421 45.76 -61.76 -17.13
CA LEU A 421 44.80 -62.51 -17.95
C LEU A 421 43.34 -62.39 -17.48
N GLU A 422 43.08 -62.17 -16.19
CA GLU A 422 41.70 -62.06 -15.68
C GLU A 422 41.39 -60.61 -15.26
N LEU A 423 42.18 -60.04 -14.35
CA LEU A 423 41.83 -58.77 -13.72
C LEU A 423 41.98 -57.57 -14.67
N LEU A 424 43.03 -57.54 -15.49
CA LEU A 424 43.23 -56.49 -16.49
C LEU A 424 42.11 -56.48 -17.55
N PRO A 425 41.77 -57.63 -18.18
CA PRO A 425 40.68 -57.71 -19.14
C PRO A 425 39.32 -57.38 -18.52
N ASP A 426 39.01 -57.88 -17.31
CA ASP A 426 37.75 -57.57 -16.63
C ASP A 426 37.53 -56.07 -16.41
N MET A 427 38.60 -55.33 -16.11
CA MET A 427 38.49 -53.90 -15.89
C MET A 427 38.59 -53.11 -17.20
N LEU A 428 39.58 -53.37 -18.05
CA LEU A 428 39.81 -52.57 -19.25
C LEU A 428 38.85 -52.96 -20.39
N GLU A 429 38.60 -54.24 -20.63
CA GLU A 429 37.70 -54.70 -21.70
C GLU A 429 36.23 -54.65 -21.25
N ASN A 430 35.86 -55.34 -20.17
CA ASN A 430 34.44 -55.47 -19.79
C ASN A 430 33.86 -54.16 -19.21
N LYS A 431 34.62 -53.43 -18.38
CA LYS A 431 34.11 -52.22 -17.71
C LYS A 431 34.41 -50.92 -18.47
N TYR A 432 35.58 -50.78 -19.09
CA TYR A 432 35.96 -49.57 -19.84
C TYR A 432 35.84 -49.73 -21.36
N GLY A 433 35.59 -50.94 -21.86
CA GLY A 433 35.31 -51.19 -23.28
C GLY A 433 36.53 -51.21 -24.19
N TYR A 434 37.76 -51.32 -23.69
CA TYR A 434 39.00 -51.41 -24.48
C TYR A 434 39.14 -52.77 -25.19
N LYS A 435 39.93 -52.82 -26.27
CA LYS A 435 40.31 -54.06 -26.95
C LYS A 435 41.80 -54.28 -26.68
N LEU A 436 42.12 -55.24 -25.80
CA LEU A 436 43.51 -55.59 -25.49
C LEU A 436 44.01 -56.62 -26.50
N CYS A 437 45.32 -56.60 -26.76
CA CYS A 437 46.04 -57.67 -27.45
C CYS A 437 46.90 -58.38 -26.41
N ILE A 438 46.54 -59.62 -26.10
CA ILE A 438 47.30 -60.51 -25.22
C ILE A 438 47.91 -61.60 -26.10
N LEU A 439 49.23 -61.77 -26.01
CA LEU A 439 50.00 -62.63 -26.90
C LEU A 439 49.49 -64.07 -26.95
N GLU A 440 49.09 -64.63 -25.80
CA GLU A 440 48.61 -66.01 -25.67
C GLU A 440 47.17 -66.23 -26.17
N ARG A 441 46.40 -65.15 -26.33
CA ARG A 441 44.96 -65.20 -26.70
C ARG A 441 44.71 -64.77 -28.13
N ASP A 442 45.32 -63.67 -28.53
CA ASP A 442 44.89 -62.89 -29.70
C ASP A 442 45.82 -63.05 -30.92
N ILE A 443 46.97 -63.72 -30.76
CA ILE A 443 47.96 -63.96 -31.83
C ILE A 443 47.94 -65.44 -32.22
N LEU A 444 47.79 -65.72 -33.51
CA LEU A 444 47.72 -67.08 -34.04
C LEU A 444 49.12 -67.71 -34.10
N PRO A 445 49.33 -68.94 -33.62
CA PRO A 445 50.63 -69.59 -33.67
C PRO A 445 50.99 -69.97 -35.12
N GLY A 446 52.18 -69.57 -35.60
CA GLY A 446 52.69 -70.02 -36.90
C GLY A 446 53.82 -69.19 -37.52
N GLY A 447 54.07 -67.96 -37.07
CA GLY A 447 55.15 -67.10 -37.53
C GLY A 447 56.35 -67.04 -36.59
N ALA A 448 57.30 -66.15 -36.91
CA ALA A 448 58.44 -65.86 -36.04
C ALA A 448 57.97 -65.00 -34.85
N TYR A 449 58.12 -65.53 -33.63
CA TYR A 449 57.70 -64.88 -32.38
C TYR A 449 58.13 -63.40 -32.28
N THR A 450 59.36 -63.05 -32.69
CA THR A 450 59.87 -61.68 -32.65
C THR A 450 59.11 -60.72 -33.57
N ASP A 451 58.70 -61.19 -34.75
CA ASP A 451 58.03 -60.38 -35.76
C ASP A 451 56.54 -60.20 -35.41
N GLU A 452 55.92 -61.22 -34.84
CA GLU A 452 54.54 -61.18 -34.36
C GLU A 452 54.38 -60.18 -33.20
N VAL A 453 55.28 -60.21 -32.22
CA VAL A 453 55.26 -59.24 -31.09
C VAL A 453 55.43 -57.81 -31.59
N VAL A 454 56.39 -57.55 -32.49
CA VAL A 454 56.60 -56.21 -33.07
C VAL A 454 55.38 -55.77 -33.87
N THR A 455 54.75 -56.66 -34.63
CA THR A 455 53.54 -56.37 -35.41
C THR A 455 52.37 -56.03 -34.49
N ALA A 456 52.16 -56.80 -33.43
CA ALA A 456 51.11 -56.57 -32.44
C ALA A 456 51.29 -55.24 -31.68
N ILE A 457 52.54 -54.90 -31.32
CA ILE A 457 52.88 -53.60 -30.75
C ILE A 457 52.56 -52.48 -31.74
N LYS A 458 52.94 -52.63 -33.02
CA LYS A 458 52.65 -51.66 -34.08
C LYS A 458 51.16 -51.53 -34.39
N GLN A 459 50.34 -52.54 -34.14
CA GLN A 459 48.89 -52.48 -34.27
C GLN A 459 48.19 -51.89 -33.02
N SER A 460 48.94 -51.63 -31.95
CA SER A 460 48.40 -51.14 -30.67
C SER A 460 48.66 -49.65 -30.44
N ARG A 461 47.73 -48.96 -29.76
CA ARG A 461 47.88 -47.54 -29.36
C ARG A 461 48.64 -47.36 -28.05
N ARG A 462 48.58 -48.35 -27.17
CA ARG A 462 49.33 -48.41 -25.90
C ARG A 462 50.04 -49.73 -25.79
N VAL A 463 51.10 -49.74 -24.98
CA VAL A 463 51.76 -50.98 -24.56
C VAL A 463 51.80 -50.98 -23.05
N ILE A 464 51.13 -51.94 -22.42
CA ILE A 464 51.06 -52.14 -20.98
C ILE A 464 52.08 -53.23 -20.63
N ILE A 465 53.00 -52.91 -19.73
CA ILE A 465 54.06 -53.83 -19.32
C ILE A 465 53.95 -54.05 -17.82
N VAL A 466 53.71 -55.29 -17.43
CA VAL A 466 53.64 -55.72 -16.03
C VAL A 466 55.06 -56.06 -15.57
N LEU A 467 55.64 -55.19 -14.75
CA LEU A 467 57.01 -55.33 -14.26
C LEU A 467 57.03 -56.12 -12.95
N SER A 468 57.74 -57.23 -12.99
CA SER A 468 58.08 -58.08 -11.84
C SER A 468 59.55 -58.50 -11.90
N PRO A 469 60.13 -59.03 -10.81
CA PRO A 469 61.49 -59.60 -10.83
C PRO A 469 61.68 -60.65 -11.94
N ALA A 470 60.66 -61.45 -12.20
CA ALA A 470 60.66 -62.47 -13.25
C ALA A 470 60.61 -61.85 -14.65
N TYR A 471 59.88 -60.75 -14.84
CA TYR A 471 59.83 -60.05 -16.14
C TYR A 471 61.20 -59.49 -16.54
N VAL A 472 61.86 -58.82 -15.59
CA VAL A 472 63.07 -58.05 -15.87
C VAL A 472 64.30 -58.94 -16.01
N SER A 473 64.29 -60.10 -15.34
CA SER A 473 65.35 -61.11 -15.45
C SER A 473 65.07 -62.18 -16.53
N GLY A 474 63.85 -62.22 -17.06
CA GLY A 474 63.37 -63.24 -17.97
C GLY A 474 63.47 -62.87 -19.47
N PRO A 475 63.05 -63.78 -20.36
CA PRO A 475 63.10 -63.56 -21.81
C PRO A 475 62.14 -62.46 -22.28
N SER A 476 61.09 -62.16 -21.52
CA SER A 476 60.10 -61.11 -21.82
C SER A 476 60.68 -59.70 -21.85
N ILE A 477 61.91 -59.49 -21.36
CA ILE A 477 62.63 -58.21 -21.46
C ILE A 477 62.79 -57.75 -22.93
N PHE A 478 62.85 -58.69 -23.87
CA PHE A 478 62.87 -58.41 -25.30
C PHE A 478 61.60 -57.67 -25.76
N GLU A 479 60.43 -58.03 -25.23
CA GLU A 479 59.15 -57.39 -25.57
C GLU A 479 59.14 -55.92 -25.12
N LEU A 480 59.67 -55.63 -23.92
CA LEU A 480 59.86 -54.26 -23.44
C LEU A 480 60.84 -53.48 -24.33
N GLN A 481 61.95 -54.09 -24.73
CA GLN A 481 62.90 -53.45 -25.64
C GLN A 481 62.27 -53.14 -27.00
N ALA A 482 61.52 -54.08 -27.58
CA ALA A 482 60.77 -53.89 -28.81
C ALA A 482 59.73 -52.78 -28.68
N ALA A 483 59.00 -52.75 -27.56
CA ALA A 483 58.00 -51.72 -27.27
C ALA A 483 58.60 -50.32 -27.18
N VAL A 484 59.74 -50.17 -26.49
CA VAL A 484 60.43 -48.88 -26.39
C VAL A 484 60.90 -48.40 -27.75
N ASN A 485 61.50 -49.28 -28.55
CA ASN A 485 61.95 -48.93 -29.90
C ASN A 485 60.79 -48.53 -30.81
N CYS A 486 59.68 -49.30 -30.79
CA CYS A 486 58.49 -48.97 -31.56
C CYS A 486 57.86 -47.62 -31.12
N ALA A 487 57.90 -47.28 -29.84
CA ALA A 487 57.38 -46.00 -29.36
C ALA A 487 58.30 -44.80 -29.65
N LEU A 488 59.60 -45.04 -29.83
CA LEU A 488 60.53 -44.03 -30.33
C LEU A 488 60.31 -43.74 -31.82
N GLU A 489 59.97 -44.77 -32.60
CA GLU A 489 59.62 -44.65 -34.02
C GLU A 489 58.23 -44.02 -34.23
N ASP A 490 57.20 -44.56 -33.57
CA ASP A 490 55.82 -44.09 -33.65
C ASP A 490 55.38 -43.41 -32.35
N LYS A 491 55.41 -42.08 -32.35
CA LYS A 491 54.98 -41.24 -31.22
C LYS A 491 53.51 -41.44 -30.80
N ARG A 492 52.70 -42.15 -31.61
CA ARG A 492 51.30 -42.49 -31.26
C ARG A 492 51.24 -43.63 -30.24
N ILE A 493 52.24 -44.53 -30.24
CA ILE A 493 52.38 -45.62 -29.28
C ILE A 493 52.92 -45.04 -27.98
N LYS A 494 52.25 -45.32 -26.86
CA LYS A 494 52.72 -44.90 -25.53
C LYS A 494 52.78 -46.08 -24.58
N LEU A 495 53.84 -46.16 -23.80
CA LEU A 495 54.05 -47.21 -22.83
C LEU A 495 53.42 -46.83 -21.48
N VAL A 496 52.83 -47.82 -20.81
CA VAL A 496 52.32 -47.75 -19.45
C VAL A 496 52.98 -48.89 -18.67
N LEU A 497 53.84 -48.53 -17.73
CA LEU A 497 54.54 -49.51 -16.91
C LEU A 497 53.75 -49.74 -15.63
N ILE A 498 53.42 -50.99 -15.32
CA ILE A 498 52.78 -51.37 -14.07
C ILE A 498 53.85 -52.02 -13.21
N LYS A 499 54.21 -51.39 -12.10
CA LYS A 499 55.10 -52.03 -11.11
C LYS A 499 54.26 -52.97 -10.25
N PHE A 500 54.32 -54.26 -10.57
CA PHE A 500 53.54 -55.32 -9.91
C PHE A 500 54.22 -55.79 -8.62
N GLN A 501 55.54 -55.93 -8.65
CA GLN A 501 56.38 -56.23 -7.50
C GLN A 501 57.64 -55.35 -7.49
N ASP A 502 58.26 -55.18 -6.32
CA ASP A 502 59.54 -54.50 -6.22
C ASP A 502 60.65 -55.38 -6.82
N PHE A 503 61.50 -54.77 -7.66
CA PHE A 503 62.65 -55.44 -8.27
C PHE A 503 63.85 -54.49 -8.24
N GLN A 504 65.06 -55.06 -8.21
CA GLN A 504 66.29 -54.29 -8.42
C GLN A 504 66.62 -54.26 -9.91
N GLU A 505 67.04 -53.10 -10.43
CA GLU A 505 67.41 -52.90 -11.84
C GLU A 505 68.65 -53.76 -12.17
N PRO A 506 68.55 -54.81 -13.01
CA PRO A 506 69.71 -55.64 -13.31
C PRO A 506 70.79 -54.90 -14.10
N GLU A 507 72.05 -55.22 -13.83
CA GLU A 507 73.19 -54.56 -14.49
C GLU A 507 73.24 -54.81 -16.00
N ASN A 508 72.73 -55.96 -16.46
CA ASN A 508 72.78 -56.39 -17.87
C ASN A 508 71.62 -55.88 -18.75
N LEU A 509 70.83 -54.90 -18.30
CA LEU A 509 69.73 -54.36 -19.12
C LEU A 509 70.25 -53.51 -20.31
N PRO A 510 69.60 -53.58 -21.49
CA PRO A 510 69.87 -52.69 -22.60
C PRO A 510 69.77 -51.20 -22.19
N PRO A 511 70.69 -50.31 -22.63
CA PRO A 511 70.71 -48.90 -22.22
C PRO A 511 69.39 -48.15 -22.50
N VAL A 512 68.74 -48.50 -23.62
CA VAL A 512 67.46 -47.92 -24.05
C VAL A 512 66.34 -48.25 -23.05
N VAL A 513 66.32 -49.49 -22.53
CA VAL A 513 65.34 -49.95 -21.55
C VAL A 513 65.59 -49.31 -20.19
N LYS A 514 66.86 -49.23 -19.73
CA LYS A 514 67.21 -48.53 -18.48
C LYS A 514 66.74 -47.08 -18.49
N LYS A 515 66.96 -46.37 -19.59
CA LYS A 515 66.50 -44.99 -19.78
C LYS A 515 64.97 -44.92 -19.80
N ALA A 516 64.29 -45.87 -20.44
CA ALA A 516 62.84 -45.93 -20.49
C ALA A 516 62.21 -46.13 -19.10
N LEU A 517 62.73 -47.07 -18.29
CA LEU A 517 62.25 -47.31 -16.92
C LEU A 517 62.34 -46.07 -16.01
N ARG A 518 63.32 -45.18 -16.24
CA ARG A 518 63.48 -43.94 -15.45
C ARG A 518 62.55 -42.79 -15.88
N ILE A 519 62.11 -42.78 -17.14
CA ILE A 519 61.36 -41.65 -17.73
C ILE A 519 59.88 -41.96 -17.86
N LEU A 520 59.53 -43.21 -18.14
CA LEU A 520 58.15 -43.61 -18.41
C LEU A 520 57.29 -43.60 -17.13
N PRO A 521 55.98 -43.31 -17.26
CA PRO A 521 55.08 -43.33 -16.13
C PRO A 521 54.93 -44.76 -15.59
N ILE A 522 55.29 -44.95 -14.31
CA ILE A 522 55.12 -46.22 -13.59
C ILE A 522 53.92 -46.10 -12.66
N VAL A 523 52.95 -47.01 -12.82
CA VAL A 523 51.81 -47.16 -11.94
C VAL A 523 52.06 -48.32 -10.98
N THR A 524 52.17 -48.04 -9.68
CA THR A 524 52.41 -49.10 -8.68
C THR A 524 51.12 -49.84 -8.34
N TRP A 525 51.12 -51.15 -8.50
CA TRP A 525 50.07 -52.03 -7.99
C TRP A 525 50.33 -52.30 -6.50
N LYS A 526 49.34 -52.02 -5.65
CA LYS A 526 49.40 -52.36 -4.21
C LYS A 526 48.36 -53.44 -3.93
N SER A 527 48.83 -54.65 -3.64
CA SER A 527 47.98 -55.76 -3.20
C SER A 527 47.58 -55.55 -1.73
N SER A 528 46.60 -54.69 -1.46
CA SER A 528 46.05 -54.55 -0.11
C SER A 528 44.55 -54.85 -0.10
N ILE A 529 44.09 -55.50 0.98
CA ILE A 529 42.76 -56.10 1.19
C ILE A 529 41.61 -55.05 1.22
N SER A 530 41.91 -53.76 1.04
CA SER A 530 40.94 -52.66 1.07
C SER A 530 40.45 -52.29 -0.34
N ALA A 531 39.13 -52.19 -0.53
CA ALA A 531 38.51 -51.81 -1.80
C ALA A 531 38.81 -50.35 -2.27
N ALA A 532 39.36 -49.49 -1.39
CA ALA A 532 39.63 -48.08 -1.67
C ALA A 532 40.86 -47.81 -2.59
N PRO A 533 42.04 -48.41 -2.37
CA PRO A 533 43.21 -48.24 -3.24
C PRO A 533 42.98 -48.70 -4.70
N HIS A 534 42.17 -49.74 -4.93
CA HIS A 534 41.84 -50.19 -6.28
C HIS A 534 41.16 -49.09 -7.13
N LYS A 535 40.30 -48.25 -6.54
CA LYS A 535 39.61 -47.17 -7.28
C LYS A 535 40.59 -46.10 -7.81
N LYS A 536 41.65 -45.76 -7.07
CA LYS A 536 42.66 -44.80 -7.53
C LYS A 536 43.52 -45.40 -8.64
N PHE A 537 44.01 -46.64 -8.46
CA PHE A 537 44.80 -47.35 -9.46
C PHE A 537 44.06 -47.41 -10.81
N TRP A 538 42.81 -47.86 -10.81
CA TRP A 538 42.02 -47.97 -12.05
C TRP A 538 41.67 -46.62 -12.68
N LYS A 539 41.48 -45.55 -11.89
CA LYS A 539 41.33 -44.19 -12.42
C LYS A 539 42.61 -43.69 -13.11
N TYR A 540 43.78 -43.98 -12.55
CA TYR A 540 45.06 -43.65 -13.17
C TYR A 540 45.30 -44.50 -14.43
N MET A 541 45.04 -45.80 -14.38
CA MET A 541 45.10 -46.67 -15.56
C MET A 541 44.21 -46.13 -16.68
N HIS A 542 42.95 -45.79 -16.38
CA HIS A 542 42.03 -45.20 -17.35
C HIS A 542 42.52 -43.86 -17.92
N TYR A 543 43.22 -43.04 -17.12
CA TYR A 543 43.82 -41.78 -17.60
C TYR A 543 44.95 -42.00 -18.62
N HIS A 544 45.71 -43.10 -18.51
CA HIS A 544 46.84 -43.42 -19.39
C HIS A 544 46.46 -44.25 -20.63
N MET A 545 45.30 -44.91 -20.61
CA MET A 545 44.71 -45.62 -21.76
C MET A 545 44.42 -44.69 -22.94
N PRO A 546 44.29 -45.20 -24.18
CA PRO A 546 43.86 -44.38 -25.31
C PRO A 546 42.39 -43.99 -25.11
N MET A 547 41.94 -42.88 -25.68
CA MET A 547 40.55 -42.44 -25.46
C MET A 547 39.62 -43.25 -26.35
N LYS A 548 38.69 -44.00 -25.75
CA LYS A 548 37.59 -44.61 -26.49
C LYS A 548 36.37 -43.71 -26.49
N THR A 549 35.73 -43.59 -27.66
CA THR A 549 34.36 -43.07 -27.75
C THR A 549 33.42 -44.13 -27.20
N THR A 550 32.98 -43.96 -25.95
CA THR A 550 31.95 -44.84 -25.40
C THR A 550 30.64 -44.57 -26.13
N LYS A 551 30.34 -45.33 -27.20
CA LYS A 551 29.01 -45.39 -27.84
C LYS A 551 28.04 -46.16 -26.94
N ARG A 552 27.74 -45.62 -25.76
CA ARG A 552 26.51 -45.85 -24.97
C ARG A 552 26.69 -45.20 -23.60
N LEU A 553 26.15 -44.00 -23.47
CA LEU A 553 25.60 -43.54 -22.21
C LEU A 553 24.23 -42.95 -22.52
N GLY A 554 23.28 -43.86 -22.77
CA GLY A 554 21.87 -43.52 -22.76
C GLY A 554 21.56 -42.85 -21.43
N SER A 555 21.13 -41.60 -21.50
CA SER A 555 20.68 -40.76 -20.40
C SER A 555 21.54 -40.84 -19.13
N PHE A 556 22.63 -40.07 -19.08
CA PHE A 556 23.01 -39.44 -17.81
C PHE A 556 21.90 -38.43 -17.49
N SER A 557 20.79 -38.93 -16.95
CA SER A 557 19.71 -38.13 -16.42
C SER A 557 20.30 -37.24 -15.34
N LEU A 558 20.13 -35.93 -15.50
CA LEU A 558 20.44 -34.90 -14.50
C LEU A 558 19.90 -35.24 -13.08
N LYS A 559 18.99 -36.22 -12.95
CA LYS A 559 18.50 -36.75 -11.67
C LYS A 559 19.58 -37.43 -10.80
N SER A 560 20.63 -38.04 -11.39
CA SER A 560 21.66 -38.73 -10.57
C SER A 560 22.68 -37.75 -9.95
N LEU A 561 22.88 -36.59 -10.57
CA LEU A 561 23.70 -35.50 -10.02
C LEU A 561 22.92 -34.72 -8.95
N SER A 562 21.60 -34.53 -9.11
CA SER A 562 20.78 -33.88 -8.07
C SER A 562 20.66 -34.74 -6.80
N GLN A 563 20.54 -36.07 -6.92
CA GLN A 563 20.47 -36.95 -5.76
C GLN A 563 21.76 -37.04 -4.94
N ARG A 564 22.94 -36.78 -5.54
CA ARG A 564 24.21 -36.73 -4.81
C ARG A 564 24.47 -35.37 -4.14
N LEU A 565 23.98 -34.28 -4.72
CA LEU A 565 24.03 -32.95 -4.09
C LEU A 565 23.12 -32.86 -2.86
N PHE A 566 21.96 -33.53 -2.86
CA PHE A 566 21.04 -33.55 -1.71
C PHE A 566 21.53 -34.35 -0.49
N ARG A 567 22.54 -35.22 -0.63
CA ARG A 567 23.11 -35.99 0.49
C ARG A 567 24.23 -35.28 1.25
N LEU A 568 24.61 -34.06 0.85
CA LEU A 568 25.64 -33.25 1.50
C LEU A 568 25.06 -32.04 2.27
N VAL A 569 23.72 -31.91 2.31
CA VAL A 569 23.00 -30.84 3.02
C VAL A 569 22.19 -31.40 4.22
N TYR A 570 22.45 -32.65 4.63
CA TYR A 570 21.96 -33.23 5.88
C TYR A 570 23.08 -33.93 6.63
#